data_AF-A0A0N4WF28-F1
#
_entry.id   AF-A0A0N4WF28-F1
#
_cell.length_a   1.000
_cell.length_b   1.000
_cell.length_c   1.000
_cell.angle_alpha   90.00
_cell.angle_beta   90.00
_cell.angle_gamma   90.00
#
_symmetry.space_group_name_H-M   'P 1'
#
loop_
_entity.id
_entity.type
_entity.pdbx_description
1 polymer ?
#
loop_
_entity_poly.entity_id
_entity_poly.type
_entity_poly.pdbx_seq_one_letter_code
_entity_poly.pdbx_strand_id
1 'polypeptide(L)' 'MKHYGRYVYQPGLSNCIRFSYFGNGGNFNNFLTYNDCKEFCMGKPK' A
#
# COMPACT_ATOMS: atom_id res chain seq x y z
N MET A 1 -14.41 -8.11 14.45
CA MET A 1 -13.09 -7.45 14.26
C MET A 1 -13.21 -6.49 13.09
N LYS A 2 -12.75 -5.24 13.24
CA LYS A 2 -12.84 -4.23 12.19
C LYS A 2 -11.54 -4.23 11.39
N HIS A 3 -11.67 -4.32 10.07
CA HIS A 3 -10.53 -4.20 9.16
C HIS A 3 -10.66 -2.90 8.36
N TYR A 4 -9.52 -2.30 8.06
CA TYR A 4 -9.41 -1.11 7.24
C TYR A 4 -8.82 -1.51 5.89
N GLY A 5 -9.47 -1.11 4.80
CA GLY A 5 -8.90 -1.26 3.47
C GLY A 5 -7.69 -0.35 3.33
N ARG A 6 -6.55 -0.93 2.95
CA ARG A 6 -5.28 -0.22 2.72
C ARG A 6 -4.65 -0.71 1.42
N TYR A 7 -3.65 0.02 0.94
CA TYR A 7 -2.88 -0.34 -0.25
C TYR A 7 -1.43 -0.63 0.13
N VAL A 8 -0.83 -1.61 -0.54
CA VAL A 8 0.54 -2.10 -0.33
C VAL A 8 1.19 -2.29 -1.69
N TYR A 9 2.42 -1.82 -1.87
CA TYR A 9 3.21 -2.10 -3.06
C TYR A 9 3.73 -3.54 -3.01
N GLN A 10 3.47 -4.29 -4.07
CA GLN A 10 3.90 -5.67 -4.25
C GLN A 10 4.95 -5.72 -5.38
N PRO A 11 6.26 -5.88 -5.05
CA PRO A 11 7.33 -5.84 -6.05
C PRO A 11 7.18 -6.89 -7.16
N GLY A 12 6.72 -8.11 -6.83
CA GLY A 12 6.51 -9.17 -7.81
C GLY A 12 5.42 -8.87 -8.85
N LEU A 13 4.52 -7.93 -8.56
CA LEU A 13 3.52 -7.43 -9.51
C LEU A 13 3.91 -6.07 -10.09
N SER A 14 4.97 -5.45 -9.56
CA SER A 14 5.34 -4.06 -9.81
C SER A 14 4.12 -3.13 -9.73
N ASN A 15 3.27 -3.35 -8.72
CA ASN A 15 2.00 -2.64 -8.59
C ASN A 15 1.53 -2.55 -7.13
N CYS A 16 0.62 -1.63 -6.86
CA CYS A 16 -0.08 -1.51 -5.59
C CYS A 16 -1.34 -2.38 -5.55
N ILE A 17 -1.53 -3.15 -4.48
CA ILE A 17 -2.70 -4.01 -4.28
C ILE A 17 -3.44 -3.63 -3.01
N ARG A 18 -4.74 -3.91 -2.97
CA ARG A 18 -5.57 -3.67 -1.77
C ARG A 18 -5.42 -4.83 -0.79
N PHE A 19 -5.31 -4.53 0.50
CA PHE A 19 -5.29 -5.55 1.57
C PHE A 19 -6.10 -5.10 2.80
N SER A 20 -6.41 -6.05 3.67
CA SER A 20 -7.11 -5.83 4.94
C SER A 20 -6.12 -5.59 6.07
N TYR A 21 -6.13 -4.39 6.64
CA TYR A 21 -5.30 -4.02 7.78
C TYR A 21 -6.12 -4.05 9.09
N PHE A 22 -5.60 -4.69 10.12
CA PHE A 22 -6.26 -4.80 11.43
C PHE A 22 -6.28 -3.49 12.24
N GLY A 23 -5.59 -2.44 11.78
CA GLY A 23 -5.58 -1.14 12.45
C GLY A 23 -4.45 -0.93 13.45
N ASN A 24 -3.67 -1.97 13.77
CA ASN A 24 -2.49 -1.85 14.63
C ASN A 24 -1.28 -2.63 14.05
N GLY A 25 -0.07 -2.14 14.33
CA GLY A 25 1.19 -2.69 13.83
C GLY A 25 1.50 -2.33 12.38
N GLY A 26 2.19 -3.23 11.66
CA GLY A 26 2.56 -3.05 10.26
C GLY A 26 3.87 -2.27 10.05
N ASN A 27 4.10 -1.85 8.81
CA ASN A 27 5.27 -1.08 8.37
C ASN A 27 4.83 0.05 7.42
N PHE A 28 5.79 0.79 6.85
CA PHE A 28 5.52 1.92 5.95
C PHE A 28 4.85 1.52 4.62
N ASN A 29 4.84 0.24 4.24
CA ASN A 29 4.15 -0.24 3.04
C ASN A 29 2.64 -0.42 3.31
N ASN A 30 1.99 0.69 3.69
CA ASN A 30 0.60 0.75 4.11
C ASN A 30 0.02 2.14 3.80
N PHE A 31 -0.71 2.25 2.70
CA PHE A 31 -1.23 3.50 2.17
C PHE A 31 -2.75 3.57 2.26
N LEU A 32 -3.30 4.77 2.40
CA LEU A 32 -4.75 5.00 2.43
C LEU A 32 -5.36 4.84 1.04
N THR A 33 -4.68 5.36 0.01
CA THR A 33 -5.15 5.31 -1.37
C THR A 33 -4.16 4.58 -2.28
N TYR A 34 -4.67 4.10 -3.41
CA TYR A 34 -3.84 3.51 -4.46
C TYR A 34 -2.84 4.54 -5.04
N ASN A 35 -3.26 5.80 -5.17
CA ASN A 35 -2.43 6.86 -5.72
C ASN A 35 -1.25 7.18 -4.81
N ASP A 36 -1.46 7.27 -3.48
CA ASP A 36 -0.35 7.50 -2.54
C ASP A 36 0.70 6.39 -2.66
N CYS A 37 0.25 5.13 -2.74
CA CYS A 37 1.13 3.98 -2.94
C CYS A 37 1.88 4.07 -4.28
N LYS A 38 1.16 4.37 -5.36
CA LYS A 38 1.73 4.46 -6.72
C LYS A 38 2.73 5.60 -6.81
N GLU A 39 2.43 6.78 -6.29
CA GLU A 39 3.33 7.93 -6.32
C GLU A 39 4.60 7.67 -5.51
N PHE A 40 4.47 7.05 -4.34
CA PHE A 40 5.60 6.74 -3.48
C PHE A 40 6.48 5.61 -4.02
N CYS A 41 5.88 4.51 -4.49
CA CYS A 41 6.62 3.29 -4.87
C CYS A 41 6.91 3.17 -6.37
N MET A 42 6.13 3.84 -7.22
CA MET A 42 6.20 3.73 -8.68
C MET A 42 6.40 5.09 -9.37
N GLY A 43 6.60 6.16 -8.60
CA GLY A 43 6.95 7.48 -9.10
C GLY A 43 8.23 7.48 -9.93
N LYS A 44 8.38 8.50 -10.78
CA LYS A 44 9.37 8.54 -11.87
C LYS A 44 10.78 8.14 -11.42
N PRO A 45 11.54 7.42 -12.26
CA PRO A 45 12.95 7.16 -12.01
C PRO A 45 13.68 8.50 -11.78
N LYS A 46 14.52 8.54 -10.74
CA LYS A 46 15.54 9.58 -10.63
C LYS A 46 16.57 9.40 -11.75
#